data_AF-A0A529F8Z9-F1
#
_entry.id   AF-A0A529F8Z9-F1
#
_cell.length_a   1.000
_cell.length_b   1.000
_cell.length_c   1.000
_cell.angle_alpha   90.00
_cell.angle_beta   90.00
_cell.angle_gamma   90.00
#
_symmetry.space_group_name_H-M   'P 1'
#
loop_
_entity.id
_entity.type
_entity.pdbx_description
1 polymer ?
#
loop_
_entity_poly.entity_id
_entity_poly.type
_entity_poly.pdbx_seq_one_letter_code
_entity_poly.pdbx_strand_id
1 'polypeptide(L)'
;MVATLVWLPQAYAGSQTIPGNGEGQVEFNTPSGNIGCIYTPKGGTSTYQPQDGGPELSCSRVEPSYITVILGPKGPATQIK
;
A
#
# COMPACT_ATOMS: atom_id res chain seq x y z
N MET A 1 -7.52 8.19 39.98
CA MET A 1 -7.43 8.46 38.53
C MET A 1 -8.27 7.42 37.82
N VAL A 2 -9.34 7.83 37.15
CA VAL A 2 -10.25 6.94 36.43
C VAL A 2 -9.65 6.70 35.05
N ALA A 3 -9.28 5.45 34.75
CA ALA A 3 -8.79 5.05 33.44
C ALA A 3 -10.00 4.90 32.49
N THR A 4 -10.17 5.83 31.56
CA THR A 4 -11.12 5.71 30.46
C THR A 4 -10.55 4.76 29.41
N LEU A 5 -11.16 3.59 29.25
CA LEU A 5 -10.92 2.69 28.12
C LEU A 5 -11.52 3.34 26.85
N VAL A 6 -10.66 3.76 25.91
CA VAL A 6 -11.12 4.32 24.63
C VAL A 6 -11.52 3.17 23.74
N TRP A 7 -12.82 3.10 23.40
CA TRP A 7 -13.36 2.16 22.42
C TRP A 7 -12.92 2.62 21.02
N LEU A 8 -11.76 2.13 20.56
CA LEU A 8 -11.33 2.33 19.18
C LEU A 8 -12.28 1.56 18.25
N PRO A 9 -12.74 2.16 17.13
CA PRO A 9 -13.52 1.42 16.15
C PRO A 9 -12.73 0.21 15.69
N GLN A 10 -13.35 -0.97 15.69
CA GLN A 10 -12.74 -2.15 15.09
C GLN A 10 -12.46 -1.83 13.62
N ALA A 11 -11.18 -1.76 13.25
CA ALA A 11 -10.79 -1.78 11.84
C ALA A 11 -11.16 -3.16 11.29
N TYR A 12 -12.35 -3.29 10.72
CA TYR A 12 -12.76 -4.50 10.01
C TYR A 12 -12.00 -4.57 8.69
N ALA A 13 -10.78 -5.11 8.74
CA ALA A 13 -10.08 -5.52 7.53
C ALA A 13 -10.81 -6.73 6.93
N GLY A 14 -11.78 -6.47 6.05
CA GLY A 14 -12.45 -7.48 5.25
C GLY A 14 -11.81 -7.60 3.86
N SER A 15 -12.02 -8.72 3.17
CA SER A 15 -11.63 -8.85 1.77
C SER A 15 -12.40 -7.85 0.92
N GLN A 16 -11.68 -7.05 0.13
CA GLN A 16 -12.26 -6.11 -0.82
C GLN A 16 -11.70 -6.38 -2.21
N THR A 17 -12.55 -6.28 -3.23
CA THR A 17 -12.13 -6.24 -4.62
C THR A 17 -11.95 -4.78 -5.00
N ILE A 18 -10.71 -4.38 -5.28
CA ILE A 18 -10.38 -3.02 -5.72
C ILE A 18 -10.10 -3.08 -7.22
N PRO A 19 -10.84 -2.33 -8.06
CA PRO A 19 -10.62 -2.34 -9.49
C PRO A 19 -9.28 -1.72 -9.85
N GLY A 20 -8.59 -2.30 -10.83
CA GLY A 20 -7.46 -1.64 -11.47
C GLY A 20 -7.90 -0.59 -12.48
N ASN A 21 -7.00 0.30 -12.85
CA ASN A 21 -7.17 1.22 -13.96
C ASN A 21 -7.07 0.50 -15.32
N GLY A 22 -7.08 1.24 -16.44
CA GLY A 22 -6.99 0.66 -17.79
C GLY A 22 -5.70 -0.12 -18.07
N GLU A 23 -4.69 0.02 -17.22
CA GLU A 23 -3.40 -0.69 -17.30
C GLU A 23 -3.29 -1.79 -16.23
N GLY A 24 -4.34 -2.02 -15.44
CA GLY A 24 -4.37 -3.02 -14.37
C GLY A 24 -3.64 -2.59 -13.09
N GLN A 25 -3.20 -1.34 -12.98
CA GLN A 25 -2.62 -0.80 -11.75
C GLN A 25 -3.76 -0.50 -10.75
N VAL A 26 -3.55 -0.86 -9.48
CA VAL A 26 -4.55 -0.70 -8.42
C VAL A 26 -4.04 0.30 -7.40
N GLU A 27 -4.83 1.34 -7.13
CA GLU A 27 -4.55 2.34 -6.10
C GLU A 27 -5.56 2.21 -4.96
N PHE A 28 -5.08 2.17 -3.73
CA PHE A 28 -5.95 2.03 -2.57
C PHE A 28 -5.33 2.60 -1.30
N ASN A 29 -6.19 2.98 -0.36
CA ASN A 29 -5.78 3.33 1.00
C ASN A 29 -6.11 2.16 1.94
N THR A 30 -5.20 1.88 2.87
CA THR A 30 -5.48 0.94 3.96
C THR A 30 -6.56 1.51 4.89
N PRO A 31 -7.26 0.67 5.66
CA PRO A 31 -8.28 1.14 6.62
C PRO A 31 -7.78 2.13 7.67
N SER A 32 -6.46 2.22 7.89
CA SER A 32 -5.86 3.22 8.78
C SER A 32 -6.01 4.66 8.27
N GLY A 33 -6.30 4.86 6.97
CA GLY A 33 -6.40 6.17 6.34
C GLY A 33 -5.07 6.90 6.12
N ASN A 34 -3.96 6.40 6.68
CA ASN A 34 -2.65 7.05 6.64
C ASN A 34 -1.62 6.32 5.75
N ILE A 35 -1.99 5.18 5.16
CA ILE A 35 -1.14 4.42 4.25
C ILE A 35 -1.88 4.26 2.92
N GLY A 36 -1.30 4.82 1.86
CA GLY A 36 -1.72 4.63 0.48
C GLY A 36 -0.79 3.66 -0.23
N CYS A 37 -1.34 2.80 -1.08
CA CYS A 37 -0.62 1.76 -1.80
C CYS A 37 -0.98 1.76 -3.27
N ILE A 38 0.02 1.47 -4.10
CA ILE A 38 -0.09 1.29 -5.54
C ILE A 38 0.46 -0.09 -5.89
N TYR A 39 -0.40 -0.96 -6.42
CA TYR A 39 0.03 -2.21 -7.03
C TYR A 39 0.21 -2.00 -8.53
N THR A 40 1.42 -2.21 -9.02
CA THR A 40 1.75 -2.19 -10.44
C THR A 40 1.89 -3.63 -10.96
N PRO A 41 1.19 -4.02 -12.04
CA PRO A 41 1.28 -5.38 -12.56
C PRO A 41 2.65 -5.66 -13.21
N LYS A 42 2.89 -6.94 -13.48
CA LYS A 42 4.08 -7.38 -14.24
C LYS A 42 4.12 -6.63 -15.58
N GLY A 43 5.29 -6.12 -15.95
CA GLY A 43 5.46 -5.34 -17.16
C GLY A 43 5.15 -3.85 -16.99
N GLY A 44 4.73 -3.39 -15.81
CA GLY A 44 4.58 -1.98 -15.52
C GLY A 44 3.32 -1.35 -16.13
N THR A 45 3.34 -0.03 -16.21
CA THR A 45 2.40 0.80 -16.96
C THR A 45 3.15 1.51 -18.10
N SER A 46 2.45 2.28 -18.92
CA SER A 46 3.03 3.15 -19.95
C SER A 46 4.01 4.20 -19.39
N THR A 47 3.91 4.53 -18.10
CA THR A 47 4.68 5.60 -17.45
C THR A 47 5.65 5.10 -16.39
N TYR A 48 5.52 3.85 -15.92
CA TYR A 48 6.32 3.32 -14.83
C TYR A 48 6.65 1.83 -15.03
N GLN A 49 7.92 1.50 -14.90
CA GLN A 49 8.43 0.14 -15.00
C GLN A 49 9.04 -0.27 -13.65
N PRO A 50 8.51 -1.31 -12.97
CA PRO A 50 9.14 -1.88 -11.79
C PRO A 50 10.58 -2.30 -12.06
N GLN A 51 11.47 -2.14 -11.08
CA GLN A 51 12.92 -2.37 -11.25
C GLN A 51 13.24 -3.75 -11.81
N ASP A 52 12.54 -4.78 -11.35
CA ASP A 52 12.76 -6.17 -11.75
C ASP A 52 11.82 -6.62 -12.90
N GLY A 53 11.01 -5.69 -13.45
CA GLY A 53 9.97 -5.95 -14.46
C GLY A 53 8.79 -6.82 -13.97
N GLY A 54 8.87 -7.35 -12.75
CA GLY A 54 7.82 -8.10 -12.08
C GLY A 54 6.71 -7.22 -11.53
N PRO A 55 5.66 -7.82 -10.93
CA PRO A 55 4.67 -7.06 -10.17
C PRO A 55 5.31 -6.39 -8.95
N GLU A 56 4.81 -5.23 -8.57
CA GLU A 56 5.34 -4.43 -7.48
C GLU A 56 4.20 -3.82 -6.67
N LEU A 57 4.35 -3.82 -5.34
CA LEU A 57 3.47 -3.09 -4.43
C LEU A 57 4.28 -2.01 -3.72
N SER A 58 3.95 -0.75 -3.96
CA SER A 58 4.57 0.41 -3.31
C SER A 58 3.58 1.05 -2.36
N CYS A 59 3.91 1.15 -1.08
CA CYS A 59 3.05 1.73 -0.06
C CYS A 59 3.74 2.89 0.65
N SER A 60 3.09 4.04 0.69
CA SER A 60 3.57 5.24 1.39
C SER A 60 2.73 5.50 2.63
N ARG A 61 3.39 5.75 3.75
CA ARG A 61 2.77 6.26 4.98
C ARG A 61 3.14 7.72 5.16
N VAL A 62 2.17 8.58 5.46
CA VAL A 62 2.43 10.03 5.59
C VAL A 62 2.89 10.40 7.01
N GLU A 63 2.13 10.01 8.03
CA GLU A 63 2.44 10.33 9.43
C GLU A 63 2.93 9.10 10.21
N PRO A 64 3.79 9.25 11.23
CA PRO A 64 4.45 10.49 11.67
C PRO A 64 5.65 10.89 10.80
N SER A 65 5.94 10.12 9.75
CA SER A 65 7.05 10.35 8.82
C SER A 65 6.69 9.75 7.47
N TYR A 66 7.02 10.50 6.42
CA TYR A 66 6.87 10.03 5.05
C TYR A 66 7.88 8.91 4.81
N ILE A 67 7.38 7.70 4.64
CA ILE A 67 8.17 6.55 4.26
C ILE A 67 7.46 5.81 3.14
N THR A 68 8.24 5.27 2.20
CA THR A 68 7.71 4.37 1.17
C THR A 68 8.34 3.00 1.33
N VAL A 69 7.54 1.96 1.22
CA VAL A 69 7.97 0.56 1.26
C VAL A 69 7.59 -0.09 -0.06
N ILE A 70 8.57 -0.68 -0.74
CA ILE A 70 8.41 -1.37 -2.00
C ILE A 70 8.54 -2.87 -1.76
N LEU A 71 7.56 -3.64 -2.23
CA LEU A 71 7.56 -5.08 -2.26
C LEU A 71 7.61 -5.54 -3.72
N GLY A 72 8.72 -6.16 -4.09
CA GLY A 72 8.85 -6.84 -5.38
C GLY A 72 8.21 -8.24 -5.36
N PRO A 73 8.31 -9.00 -6.47
CA PRO A 73 7.73 -10.34 -6.56
C PRO A 73 8.40 -11.38 -5.66
N LYS A 74 9.59 -11.07 -5.16
CA LYS A 74 10.42 -11.94 -4.32
C LYS A 74 11.35 -11.10 -3.45
N GLY A 75 11.89 -11.72 -2.40
CA GLY A 75 12.85 -11.07 -1.50
C GLY A 75 12.18 -10.19 -0.43
N PRO A 76 12.97 -9.49 0.38
CA PRO A 76 12.47 -8.62 1.44
C PRO A 76 11.87 -7.33 0.87
N ALA A 77 11.00 -6.71 1.65
CA ALA A 77 10.52 -5.36 1.36
C ALA A 77 11.66 -4.34 1.53
N THR A 78 11.74 -3.37 0.63
CA THR A 78 12.73 -2.29 0.68
C THR A 78 12.05 -1.00 1.15
N GLN A 79 12.57 -0.38 2.21
CA GLN A 79 12.16 0.96 2.61
C GLN A 79 13.00 2.00 1.86
N ILE A 80 12.33 2.95 1.22
CA ILE A 80 12.91 4.14 0.62
C ILE A 80 12.38 5.38 1.36
N LYS A 81 13.28 6.30 1.70
CA LYS A 81 13.01 7.54 2.42
C LYS A 81 13.12 8.73 1.48
#